data_AF-A0A645GA85-F1
#
_entry.id   AF-A0A645GA85-F1
#
_cell.length_a   1.000
_cell.length_b   1.000
_cell.length_c   1.000
_cell.angle_alpha   90.00
_cell.angle_beta   90.00
_cell.angle_gamma   90.00
#
_symmetry.space_group_name_H-M   'P 1'
#
loop_
_entity.id
_entity.type
_entity.pdbx_description
1 polymer ?
#
loop_
_entity_poly.entity_id
_entity_poly.type
_entity_poly.pdbx_seq_one_letter_code
_entity_poly.pdbx_strand_id
1 'polypeptide(L)'
;MLALLDDIIEGRATMETLDLLEQLAYAVKSASLCGLGKTAPNPILATLKYFRAEYEEHVINKRCPTKKCKALTAPEVIPSKCRGCRVCVKVCPVNAISGDIKKPHIINDKLCIKCGACAQVCRFNAIIGVS
;
A
#
# COMPACT_ATOMS: atom_id res chain seq x y z
N MET A 1 -13.61 12.15 -4.06
CA MET A 1 -12.13 12.32 -4.03
C MET A 1 -11.51 11.64 -2.81
N LEU A 2 -11.95 11.92 -1.58
CA LEU A 2 -11.41 11.28 -0.37
C LEU A 2 -11.35 9.75 -0.46
N ALA A 3 -12.47 9.09 -0.80
CA ALA A 3 -12.51 7.63 -0.93
C ALA A 3 -11.46 7.05 -1.91
N LEU A 4 -11.18 7.76 -3.02
CA LEU A 4 -10.16 7.33 -3.98
C LEU A 4 -8.74 7.49 -3.39
N LEU A 5 -8.51 8.53 -2.59
CA LEU A 5 -7.25 8.70 -1.87
C LEU A 5 -7.09 7.62 -0.78
N ASP A 6 -8.16 7.23 -0.11
CA ASP A 6 -8.16 6.14 0.86
C ASP A 6 -7.79 4.80 0.18
N ASP A 7 -8.40 4.51 -0.98
CA ASP A 7 -8.05 3.33 -1.77
C ASP A 7 -6.57 3.32 -2.22
N ILE A 8 -5.97 4.49 -2.50
CA ILE A 8 -4.55 4.60 -2.82
C ILE A 8 -3.69 4.25 -1.60
N ILE A 9 -3.96 4.83 -0.43
CA ILE A 9 -3.13 4.60 0.77
C ILE A 9 -3.35 3.22 1.40
N GLU A 10 -4.48 2.57 1.11
CA GLU A 10 -4.78 1.21 1.52
C GLU A 10 -4.36 0.15 0.49
N GLY A 11 -3.82 0.57 -0.66
CA GLY A 11 -3.31 -0.33 -1.70
C GLY A 11 -4.38 -0.99 -2.58
N ARG A 12 -5.63 -0.56 -2.51
CA ARG A 12 -6.74 -1.07 -3.33
C ARG A 12 -6.85 -0.40 -4.71
N ALA A 13 -6.28 0.78 -4.88
CA ALA A 13 -6.40 1.57 -6.11
C ALA A 13 -5.71 0.92 -7.33
N THR A 14 -6.24 1.24 -8.51
CA THR A 14 -5.74 0.84 -9.84
C THR A 14 -5.32 2.07 -10.66
N MET A 15 -4.75 1.89 -11.86
CA MET A 15 -4.44 3.03 -12.74
C MET A 15 -5.71 3.81 -13.11
N GLU A 16 -6.82 3.11 -13.31
CA GLU A 16 -8.14 3.72 -13.53
C GLU A 16 -8.58 4.60 -12.34
N THR A 17 -8.17 4.26 -11.11
CA THR A 17 -8.44 5.09 -9.93
C THR A 17 -7.72 6.43 -10.02
N LEU A 18 -6.49 6.47 -10.54
CA LEU A 18 -5.74 7.71 -10.74
C LEU A 18 -6.38 8.58 -11.83
N ASP A 19 -6.77 7.96 -12.94
CA ASP A 19 -7.44 8.66 -14.04
C ASP A 19 -8.79 9.25 -13.59
N LEU A 20 -9.58 8.48 -12.85
CA LEU A 20 -10.84 8.94 -12.27
C LEU A 20 -10.63 10.08 -11.26
N LEU A 21 -9.59 9.99 -10.42
CA LEU A 21 -9.25 11.03 -9.45
C LEU A 21 -8.89 12.34 -10.14
N GLU A 22 -8.08 12.29 -11.22
CA GLU A 22 -7.69 13.46 -11.99
C GLU A 22 -8.89 14.10 -12.71
N GLN A 23 -9.71 13.29 -13.39
CA GLN A 23 -10.92 13.76 -14.07
C GLN A 23 -11.90 14.42 -13.09
N LEU A 24 -12.14 13.79 -11.94
CA LEU A 24 -13.00 14.34 -10.90
C LEU A 24 -12.46 15.66 -10.35
N ALA A 25 -11.15 15.76 -10.13
CA ALA A 25 -10.52 16.99 -9.66
C ALA A 25 -10.68 18.15 -10.66
N TYR A 26 -10.51 17.89 -11.96
CA TYR A 26 -10.79 18.89 -13.00
C TYR A 26 -12.27 19.28 -13.09
N ALA A 27 -13.18 18.31 -12.99
CA ALA A 27 -14.62 18.56 -13.01
C ALA A 27 -15.05 19.45 -11.83
N VAL A 28 -14.57 19.17 -10.61
CA VAL A 28 -14.85 20.01 -9.44
C VAL A 28 -14.28 21.42 -9.62
N LYS A 29 -13.06 21.54 -10.17
CA LYS A 29 -12.39 22.83 -10.40
C LYS A 29 -13.16 23.72 -11.37
N SER A 30 -13.71 23.16 -12.45
CA SER A 30 -14.40 23.92 -13.50
C SER A 30 -15.87 24.16 -13.20
N ALA A 31 -16.56 23.21 -12.57
CA ALA A 31 -18.01 23.28 -12.33
C ALA A 31 -18.40 24.01 -11.04
N SER A 32 -17.48 24.17 -10.08
CA SER A 32 -17.80 24.85 -8.81
C SER A 32 -18.07 26.35 -9.00
N LEU A 33 -19.13 26.84 -8.36
CA LEU A 33 -19.53 28.25 -8.46
C LEU A 33 -18.77 29.17 -7.48
N CYS A 34 -18.37 28.64 -6.32
CA CYS A 34 -17.62 29.40 -5.32
C CYS A 34 -16.10 29.21 -5.45
N GLY A 35 -15.32 30.20 -5.01
CA GLY A 35 -13.86 30.16 -5.07
C GLY A 35 -13.27 28.97 -4.29
N LEU A 36 -13.85 28.64 -3.13
CA LEU A 36 -13.41 27.50 -2.32
C LEU A 36 -13.57 26.17 -3.05
N GLY A 37 -14.69 25.95 -3.73
CA GLY A 37 -14.92 24.73 -4.53
C GLY A 37 -13.94 24.63 -5.70
N LYS A 38 -13.63 25.75 -6.36
CA LYS A 38 -12.65 25.79 -7.46
C LYS A 38 -11.23 25.48 -6.98
N THR A 39 -10.85 25.89 -5.77
CA THR A 39 -9.49 25.69 -5.24
C THR A 39 -9.32 24.40 -4.44
N ALA A 40 -10.41 23.82 -3.92
CA ALA A 40 -10.39 22.55 -3.18
C ALA A 40 -9.66 21.39 -3.87
N PRO A 41 -9.76 21.16 -5.20
CA PRO A 41 -9.03 20.07 -5.87
C PRO A 41 -7.57 20.40 -6.20
N ASN A 42 -7.10 21.63 -5.99
CA ASN A 42 -5.73 22.03 -6.36
C ASN A 42 -4.63 21.19 -5.69
N PRO A 43 -4.72 20.81 -4.40
CA PRO A 43 -3.74 19.91 -3.80
C PRO A 43 -3.59 18.59 -4.55
N ILE A 44 -4.71 17.98 -4.97
CA ILE A 44 -4.71 16.72 -5.72
C ILE A 44 -4.09 16.91 -7.11
N LEU A 45 -4.49 17.94 -7.85
CA LEU A 45 -3.94 18.22 -9.18
C LEU A 45 -2.44 18.51 -9.13
N ALA A 46 -1.99 19.27 -8.13
CA ALA A 46 -0.59 19.56 -7.92
C ALA A 46 0.20 18.29 -7.59
N THR A 47 -0.28 17.45 -6.67
CA THR A 47 0.45 16.25 -6.28
C THR A 47 0.47 15.19 -7.38
N LEU A 48 -0.61 15.03 -8.15
CA LEU A 48 -0.61 14.16 -9.35
C LEU A 48 0.37 14.66 -10.42
N LYS A 49 0.52 15.98 -10.60
CA LYS A 49 1.46 16.56 -11.55
C LYS A 49 2.92 16.41 -11.11
N TYR A 50 3.24 16.78 -9.87
CA TYR A 50 4.63 16.87 -9.41
C TYR A 50 5.16 15.57 -8.79
N PHE A 51 4.28 14.68 -8.31
CA PHE A 51 4.63 13.44 -7.64
C PHE A 51 3.96 12.21 -8.26
N ARG A 52 3.64 12.25 -9.57
CA ARG A 52 3.00 11.15 -10.32
C ARG A 52 3.62 9.79 -10.03
N ALA A 53 4.95 9.71 -10.05
CA ALA A 53 5.69 8.48 -9.81
C ALA A 53 5.41 7.87 -8.43
N GLU A 54 5.16 8.70 -7.40
CA GLU A 54 4.79 8.19 -6.08
C GLU A 54 3.39 7.57 -6.09
N TYR A 55 2.42 8.18 -6.78
CA TYR A 55 1.08 7.59 -6.95
C TYR A 55 1.14 6.27 -7.69
N GLU A 56 1.91 6.21 -8.77
CA GLU A 56 2.09 4.99 -9.57
C GLU A 56 2.75 3.87 -8.75
N GLU A 57 3.70 4.18 -7.89
CA GLU A 57 4.30 3.19 -6.98
C GLU A 57 3.27 2.59 -6.00
N HIS A 58 2.33 3.41 -5.50
CA HIS A 58 1.25 2.93 -4.62
C HIS A 58 0.28 2.01 -5.38
N VAL A 59 0.06 2.28 -6.67
CA VAL A 59 -0.96 1.62 -7.48
C VAL A 59 -0.43 0.35 -8.15
N ILE A 60 0.78 0.41 -8.74
CA ILE A 60 1.41 -0.67 -9.50
C ILE A 60 2.11 -1.64 -8.56
N ASN A 61 3.04 -1.13 -7.75
CA ASN A 61 3.92 -1.94 -6.91
C ASN A 61 3.40 -2.13 -5.47
N LYS A 62 2.24 -1.53 -5.15
CA LYS A 62 1.64 -1.57 -3.81
C LYS A 62 2.65 -1.19 -2.74
N ARG A 63 3.39 -0.10 -2.98
CA ARG A 63 4.47 0.35 -2.12
C ARG A 63 4.37 1.86 -1.90
N CYS A 64 4.61 2.27 -0.67
CA CYS A 64 4.70 3.69 -0.31
C CYS A 64 6.18 4.11 -0.22
N PRO A 65 6.68 4.96 -1.14
CA PRO A 65 8.07 5.44 -1.10
C PRO A 65 8.44 6.11 0.22
N THR A 66 7.50 6.86 0.80
CA THR A 66 7.69 7.64 2.04
C THR A 66 7.39 6.85 3.31
N LYS A 67 6.96 5.58 3.18
CA LYS A 67 6.63 4.67 4.29
C LYS A 67 5.57 5.20 5.27
N LYS A 68 4.72 6.15 4.84
CA LYS A 68 3.63 6.72 5.66
C LYS A 68 2.37 5.86 5.62
N CYS A 69 2.08 5.25 4.47
CA CYS A 69 0.92 4.39 4.30
C CYS A 69 1.19 3.03 4.96
N LYS A 70 0.56 2.77 6.11
CA LYS A 70 0.74 1.53 6.90
C LYS A 70 0.50 0.26 6.07
N ALA A 71 -0.48 0.30 5.16
CA ALA A 71 -0.84 -0.83 4.31
C ALA A 71 0.21 -1.16 3.24
N LEU A 72 1.10 -0.21 2.93
CA LEU A 72 2.05 -0.27 1.81
C LEU A 72 3.51 -0.20 2.23
N THR A 73 3.80 -0.36 3.52
CA THR A 73 5.17 -0.52 4.01
C THR A 73 5.78 -1.82 3.50
N ALA A 74 7.10 -1.96 3.63
CA ALA A 74 7.77 -3.20 3.27
C ALA A 74 7.35 -4.33 4.24
N PRO A 75 7.18 -5.56 3.75
CA PRO A 75 6.88 -6.71 4.58
C PRO A 75 8.00 -6.93 5.60
N GLU A 76 7.66 -6.99 6.88
CA GLU A 76 8.66 -7.22 7.93
C GLU A 76 8.11 -8.20 8.98
N VAL A 77 9.01 -9.01 9.54
CA VAL A 77 8.72 -9.89 10.66
C VAL A 77 9.27 -9.26 11.92
N ILE A 78 8.39 -8.98 12.89
CA ILE A 78 8.75 -8.48 14.21
C ILE A 78 9.41 -9.61 15.01
N PRO A 79 10.72 -9.56 15.31
CA PRO A 79 11.43 -10.68 15.92
C PRO A 79 10.90 -11.05 17.31
N SER A 80 10.46 -10.05 18.09
CA SER A 80 9.93 -10.25 19.44
C SER A 80 8.58 -10.97 19.48
N LYS A 81 7.82 -10.95 18.39
CA LYS A 81 6.51 -11.63 18.28
C LYS A 81 6.59 -12.97 17.55
N CYS A 82 7.63 -13.18 16.74
CA CYS A 82 7.76 -14.36 15.92
C CYS A 82 8.28 -15.56 16.73
N ARG A 83 7.47 -16.63 16.84
CA ARG A 83 7.87 -17.87 17.53
C ARG A 83 8.55 -18.91 16.62
N GLY A 84 8.79 -18.59 15.34
CA GLY A 84 9.42 -19.51 14.39
C GLY A 84 8.59 -20.77 14.09
N CYS A 85 7.27 -20.64 13.97
CA CYS A 85 6.34 -21.77 13.76
C CYS A 85 6.25 -22.25 12.29
N ARG A 86 6.91 -21.56 11.35
CA ARG A 86 6.98 -21.82 9.89
C ARG A 86 5.66 -21.89 9.11
N VAL A 87 4.50 -21.59 9.70
CA VAL A 87 3.21 -21.56 8.98
C VAL A 87 3.21 -20.53 7.84
N CYS A 88 3.79 -19.34 8.06
CA CYS A 88 3.91 -18.30 7.05
C CYS A 88 4.78 -18.71 5.85
N VAL A 89 5.80 -19.55 6.07
CA VAL A 89 6.66 -20.07 4.99
C VAL A 89 5.85 -20.99 4.08
N LYS A 90 5.01 -21.85 4.65
CA LYS A 90 4.19 -22.81 3.89
C LYS A 90 3.11 -22.15 3.03
N VAL A 91 2.54 -21.03 3.49
CA VAL A 91 1.45 -20.35 2.77
C VAL A 91 1.95 -19.36 1.70
N CYS A 92 3.26 -19.08 1.67
CA CYS A 92 3.79 -18.08 0.75
C CYS A 92 3.82 -18.63 -0.69
N PRO A 93 3.03 -18.09 -1.63
CA PRO A 93 2.93 -18.65 -3.00
C PRO A 93 4.22 -18.48 -3.82
N VAL A 94 5.07 -17.53 -3.42
CA VAL A 94 6.31 -17.14 -4.12
C VAL A 94 7.56 -17.47 -3.32
N ASN A 95 7.42 -18.25 -2.22
CA ASN A 95 8.54 -18.65 -1.35
C ASN A 95 9.43 -17.48 -0.87
N ALA A 96 8.84 -16.30 -0.65
CA ALA A 96 9.55 -15.11 -0.24
C ALA A 96 9.98 -15.12 1.25
N ILE A 97 9.60 -16.13 2.03
CA ILE A 97 9.85 -16.16 3.49
C ILE A 97 10.82 -17.28 3.83
N SER A 98 11.90 -16.94 4.54
CA SER A 98 12.93 -17.88 4.99
C SER A 98 13.11 -17.85 6.51
N GLY A 99 13.63 -18.93 7.08
CA GLY A 99 13.97 -19.02 8.51
C GLY A 99 13.76 -20.40 9.12
N ASP A 100 14.46 -20.64 10.23
CA ASP A 100 14.47 -21.92 10.95
C ASP A 100 13.37 -22.02 12.00
N ILE A 101 13.13 -23.26 12.45
CA ILE A 101 12.24 -23.53 13.60
C ILE A 101 12.78 -22.80 14.84
N LYS A 102 11.88 -22.17 15.61
CA LYS A 102 12.20 -21.38 16.82
C LYS A 102 13.08 -20.13 16.58
N LYS A 103 13.35 -19.76 15.34
CA LYS A 103 14.01 -18.48 15.00
C LYS A 103 13.03 -17.53 14.30
N PRO A 104 13.18 -16.21 14.46
CA PRO A 104 12.45 -15.23 13.66
C PRO A 104 12.69 -15.47 12.16
N HIS A 105 11.60 -15.47 11.39
CA HIS A 105 11.70 -15.57 9.94
C HIS A 105 12.03 -14.21 9.31
N ILE A 106 12.48 -14.22 8.06
CA ILE A 106 12.82 -13.04 7.27
C ILE A 106 12.01 -13.08 5.98
N ILE A 107 11.46 -11.94 5.58
CA ILE A 107 10.75 -11.79 4.30
C ILE A 107 11.69 -11.11 3.30
N ASN A 108 11.86 -11.73 2.14
CA ASN A 108 12.54 -11.14 1.00
C ASN A 108 11.57 -10.23 0.25
N ASP A 109 11.68 -8.93 0.47
CA ASP A 109 10.86 -7.89 -0.17
C ASP A 109 10.91 -7.95 -1.70
N LYS A 110 12.04 -8.37 -2.29
CA LYS A 110 12.18 -8.45 -3.76
C LYS A 110 11.34 -9.57 -4.39
N LEU A 111 11.06 -10.63 -3.63
CA LEU A 111 10.24 -11.75 -4.08
C LEU A 111 8.78 -11.61 -3.62
N CYS A 112 8.52 -10.79 -2.59
CA CYS A 112 7.21 -10.70 -1.98
C CYS A 112 6.23 -9.95 -2.88
N ILE A 113 5.19 -10.65 -3.33
CA ILE A 113 4.06 -10.05 -4.07
C ILE A 113 3.00 -9.40 -3.17
N LYS A 114 3.30 -9.25 -1.88
CA LYS A 114 2.42 -8.64 -0.86
C LYS A 114 0.98 -9.19 -0.79
N CYS A 115 0.76 -10.45 -1.14
CA CYS A 115 -0.57 -11.09 -1.13
C CYS A 115 -1.26 -11.23 0.24
N GLY A 116 -0.67 -10.77 1.34
CA GLY A 116 -1.28 -10.81 2.68
C GLY A 116 -1.39 -12.20 3.36
N ALA A 117 -1.27 -13.30 2.60
CA ALA A 117 -1.54 -14.67 3.09
C ALA A 117 -0.73 -15.04 4.36
N CYS A 118 0.53 -14.62 4.43
CA CYS A 118 1.39 -14.89 5.58
C CYS A 118 0.94 -14.15 6.86
N ALA A 119 0.44 -12.91 6.75
CA ALA A 119 -0.08 -12.16 7.88
C ALA A 119 -1.40 -12.75 8.39
N GLN A 120 -2.30 -13.17 7.49
CA GLN A 120 -3.59 -13.77 7.87
C GLN A 120 -3.44 -15.05 8.70
N VAL A 121 -2.45 -15.89 8.41
CA VAL A 121 -2.20 -17.13 9.16
C VAL A 121 -1.37 -16.92 10.44
N CYS A 122 -0.83 -15.72 10.67
CA CYS A 122 0.06 -15.46 11.79
C CYS A 122 -0.71 -15.21 13.09
N ARG A 123 -0.86 -16.25 13.92
CA ARG A 123 -1.50 -16.16 15.25
C ARG A 123 -0.86 -15.18 16.24
N PHE A 124 0.34 -14.67 15.95
CA PHE A 124 1.10 -13.77 16.83
C PHE A 124 1.11 -12.32 16.34
N ASN A 125 0.47 -12.03 15.19
CA ASN A 125 0.53 -10.73 14.54
C ASN A 125 1.99 -10.23 14.43
N ALA A 126 2.88 -11.14 14.04
CA ALA A 126 4.31 -10.89 13.95
C ALA A 126 4.73 -10.39 12.57
N ILE A 127 3.82 -10.32 11.60
CA ILE A 127 4.10 -9.89 10.23
C ILE A 127 3.36 -8.58 9.99
N ILE A 128 4.07 -7.57 9.48
CA ILE A 128 3.56 -6.24 9.13
C ILE A 128 3.92 -5.89 7.69
N GLY A 129 3.31 -4.84 7.12
CA GLY A 129 3.62 -4.35 5.77
C GLY A 129 3.10 -5.22 4.62
N VAL A 130 2.13 -6.09 4.92
CA VAL A 130 1.32 -6.81 3.93
C VAL A 130 -0.14 -6.74 4.37
N SER A 131 -1.03 -6.43 3.43
CA SER A 131 -2.47 -6.26 3.64
C SER A 131 -3.22 -7.18 2.71
#